data_AF-A0A8T8CB57-F1
#
_entry.id   AF-A0A8T8CB57-F1
#
_cell.length_a   1.000
_cell.length_b   1.000
_cell.length_c   1.000
_cell.angle_alpha   90.00
_cell.angle_beta   90.00
_cell.angle_gamma   90.00
#
_symmetry.space_group_name_H-M   'P 1'
#
loop_
_entity.id
_entity.type
_entity.pdbx_description
1 polymer ?
#
loop_
_entity_poly.entity_id
_entity_poly.type
_entity_poly.pdbx_seq_one_letter_code
_entity_poly.pdbx_strand_id
1 'polypeptide(L)'
;MPPKINSEILPEIAEKLGVISDRQLAKLSGLSPYYIKQARLARGIEALSRGYNLPDELLQQLGKVPDTQLTDRYGVPGPVLCRARKERSIPRFRILHKPDSREYVAFSGEAIALLGKIPDVHLAKRFDRSLVEVKQERVLRGLEPCAKGRKLPCELVQQLGLVPDSLLATRYSVAAGTIRRAREARSIPRFRFGESFKANQGSRAPAYRPSARPNESSLEVHPELTVELACEPARTSHNAVWTTHVLTQLGQVKDSEIAKLTGLSVSAVRIKRTSLGIPPATEFVWSADLLSRLGQVKDKEIARLAGISPSAVGLKRKSLGIPPALAGGWTQELLSLLGKVSDKELAEQSCGALSENSVCKARLHRKIPAFVAAKPPSKAEGAKVRRLLGVVNDYEIARRTGVERSDITRLRLKLGIEPAKSGRLPRGKSKRRDTLPAPKPVFGIKSEAKGGDKIWSQEEEALLGTAADSKVAALLKVDFWIVYYRRRAMNIPAFEFAYS
;
A
#
# COMPACT_ATOMS: atom_id res chain seq x y z
N MET A 1 -18.96 -31.57 -10.98
CA MET A 1 -18.02 -32.23 -10.06
C MET A 1 -16.70 -32.42 -10.78
N PRO A 2 -15.53 -32.07 -10.21
CA PRO A 2 -14.27 -32.51 -10.80
C PRO A 2 -14.19 -34.04 -10.68
N PRO A 3 -13.81 -34.76 -11.74
CA PRO A 3 -13.72 -36.22 -11.70
C PRO A 3 -12.66 -36.65 -10.67
N LYS A 4 -12.93 -37.76 -9.98
CA LYS A 4 -12.05 -38.33 -8.93
C LYS A 4 -10.65 -38.54 -9.51
N ILE A 5 -9.63 -38.33 -8.70
CA ILE A 5 -8.19 -38.33 -9.07
C ILE A 5 -7.74 -39.67 -9.74
N ASN A 6 -8.53 -40.74 -9.60
CA ASN A 6 -8.27 -42.05 -10.19
C ASN A 6 -9.17 -42.38 -11.41
N SER A 7 -9.96 -41.42 -11.92
CA SER A 7 -10.74 -41.67 -13.15
C SER A 7 -9.79 -41.72 -14.33
N GLU A 8 -9.80 -42.85 -15.03
CA GLU A 8 -9.09 -43.07 -16.29
C GLU A 8 -9.25 -41.85 -17.20
N ILE A 9 -8.11 -41.22 -17.47
CA ILE A 9 -8.03 -40.13 -18.44
C ILE A 9 -8.35 -40.73 -19.79
N LEU A 10 -9.20 -40.06 -20.57
CA LEU A 10 -9.49 -40.48 -21.94
C LEU A 10 -8.18 -40.81 -22.68
N PRO A 11 -8.07 -41.97 -23.33
CA PRO A 11 -6.83 -42.43 -23.96
C PRO A 11 -6.27 -41.40 -24.96
N GLU A 12 -7.15 -40.68 -25.68
CA GLU A 12 -6.78 -39.58 -26.58
C GLU A 12 -6.05 -38.41 -25.90
N ILE A 13 -6.37 -38.13 -24.62
CA ILE A 13 -5.71 -37.09 -23.84
C ILE A 13 -4.39 -37.63 -23.30
N ALA A 14 -4.36 -38.90 -22.89
CA ALA A 14 -3.17 -39.57 -22.37
C ALA A 14 -2.03 -39.62 -23.41
N GLU A 15 -2.34 -39.90 -24.68
CA GLU A 15 -1.37 -39.90 -25.79
C GLU A 15 -0.76 -38.51 -26.06
N LYS A 16 -1.50 -37.44 -25.77
CA LYS A 16 -1.06 -36.06 -26.02
C LYS A 16 -0.34 -35.42 -24.82
N LEU A 17 -0.29 -36.10 -23.67
CA LEU A 17 0.46 -35.65 -22.50
C LEU A 17 1.97 -35.67 -22.79
N GLY A 18 2.64 -34.54 -22.60
CA GLY A 18 4.09 -34.41 -22.86
C GLY A 18 4.45 -34.01 -24.29
N VAL A 19 3.58 -34.26 -25.28
CA VAL A 19 3.76 -33.79 -26.67
C VAL A 19 3.30 -32.34 -26.83
N ILE A 20 2.17 -31.99 -26.19
CA ILE A 20 1.57 -30.66 -26.23
C ILE A 20 1.66 -30.05 -24.82
N SER A 21 1.84 -28.72 -24.73
CA SER A 21 1.88 -28.06 -23.42
C SER A 21 0.57 -28.27 -22.63
N ASP A 22 0.68 -28.50 -21.32
CA ASP A 22 -0.47 -28.74 -20.42
C ASP A 22 -1.59 -27.68 -20.56
N ARG A 23 -1.21 -26.42 -20.83
CA ARG A 23 -2.15 -25.30 -21.07
C ARG A 23 -2.90 -25.42 -22.40
N GLN A 24 -2.22 -25.88 -23.44
CA GLN A 24 -2.80 -26.02 -24.77
C GLN A 24 -3.67 -27.28 -24.84
N LEU A 25 -3.23 -28.36 -24.19
CA LEU A 25 -4.06 -29.56 -24.01
C LEU A 25 -5.32 -29.27 -23.17
N ALA A 26 -5.23 -28.41 -22.15
CA ALA A 26 -6.40 -27.94 -21.37
C ALA A 26 -7.43 -27.19 -22.24
N LYS A 27 -6.96 -26.35 -23.16
CA LYS A 27 -7.85 -25.63 -24.08
C LYS A 27 -8.54 -26.58 -25.07
N LEU A 28 -7.82 -27.58 -25.58
CA LEU A 28 -8.34 -28.53 -26.56
C LEU A 28 -9.29 -29.56 -25.93
N SER A 29 -9.05 -29.97 -24.70
CA SER A 29 -9.86 -30.98 -24.00
C SER A 29 -10.98 -30.40 -23.13
N GLY A 30 -10.98 -29.09 -22.87
CA GLY A 30 -11.91 -28.44 -21.94
C GLY A 30 -11.68 -28.80 -20.46
N LEU A 31 -10.63 -29.57 -20.15
CA LEU A 31 -10.29 -29.97 -18.78
C LEU A 31 -9.44 -28.90 -18.09
N SER A 32 -9.50 -28.88 -16.75
CA SER A 32 -8.69 -27.96 -15.96
C SER A 32 -7.18 -28.20 -16.19
N PRO A 33 -6.37 -27.13 -16.39
CA PRO A 33 -4.91 -27.25 -16.47
C PRO A 33 -4.28 -27.95 -15.26
N TYR A 34 -4.92 -27.85 -14.08
CA TYR A 34 -4.48 -28.54 -12.88
C TYR A 34 -4.69 -30.06 -12.99
N TYR A 35 -5.83 -30.50 -13.55
CA TYR A 35 -6.13 -31.91 -13.74
C TYR A 35 -5.14 -32.57 -14.72
N ILE A 36 -4.85 -31.90 -15.84
CA ILE A 36 -3.85 -32.34 -16.83
C ILE A 36 -2.43 -32.37 -16.24
N LYS A 37 -2.11 -31.44 -15.33
CA LYS A 37 -0.84 -31.49 -14.59
C LYS A 37 -0.76 -32.72 -13.67
N GLN A 38 -1.80 -33.01 -12.90
CA GLN A 38 -1.82 -34.18 -12.00
C GLN A 38 -1.76 -35.49 -12.79
N ALA A 39 -2.52 -35.56 -13.88
CA ALA A 39 -2.50 -36.63 -14.88
C ALA A 39 -1.11 -36.95 -15.42
N ARG A 40 -0.38 -35.90 -15.83
CA ARG A 40 0.98 -35.98 -16.35
C ARG A 40 1.95 -36.50 -15.29
N LEU A 41 1.87 -35.95 -14.07
CA LEU A 41 2.72 -36.35 -12.95
C LEU A 41 2.45 -37.78 -12.48
N ALA A 42 1.19 -38.23 -12.45
CA ALA A 42 0.81 -39.60 -12.10
C ALA A 42 1.38 -40.65 -13.08
N ARG A 43 1.67 -40.24 -14.33
CA ARG A 43 2.32 -41.08 -15.37
C ARG A 43 3.83 -40.88 -15.44
N GLY A 44 4.42 -40.07 -14.55
CA GLY A 44 5.86 -39.81 -14.54
C GLY A 44 6.39 -39.02 -15.74
N ILE A 45 5.52 -38.40 -16.54
CA ILE A 45 5.91 -37.64 -17.73
C ILE A 45 6.35 -36.24 -17.26
N GLU A 46 7.52 -35.76 -17.68
CA GLU A 46 7.94 -34.38 -17.38
C GLU A 46 7.15 -33.34 -18.18
N ALA A 47 7.10 -32.10 -17.69
CA ALA A 47 6.41 -31.04 -18.41
C ALA A 47 7.16 -30.76 -19.72
N LEU A 48 6.43 -30.50 -20.80
CA LEU A 48 7.02 -30.02 -22.05
C LEU A 48 7.73 -28.69 -21.79
N SER A 49 9.01 -28.76 -21.46
CA SER A 49 9.88 -27.61 -21.35
C SER A 49 10.09 -27.10 -22.77
N ARG A 50 9.64 -25.86 -23.04
CA ARG A 50 10.17 -25.09 -24.16
C ARG A 50 11.64 -24.81 -23.84
N GLY A 51 12.50 -25.80 -24.07
CA GLY A 51 13.94 -25.66 -23.96
C GLY A 51 14.36 -24.69 -25.04
N TYR A 52 14.67 -23.45 -24.64
CA TYR A 52 15.49 -22.62 -25.49
C TYR A 52 16.90 -23.19 -25.36
N ASN A 53 17.47 -23.67 -26.45
CA ASN A 53 18.90 -23.98 -26.50
C ASN A 53 19.63 -22.63 -26.44
N LEU A 54 20.09 -22.29 -25.24
CA LEU A 54 20.81 -21.05 -24.98
C LEU A 54 22.26 -21.24 -25.42
N PRO A 55 22.79 -20.43 -26.37
CA PRO A 55 24.19 -20.50 -26.76
C PRO A 55 25.11 -20.30 -25.55
N ASP A 56 26.24 -21.01 -25.51
CA ASP A 56 27.19 -20.91 -24.39
C ASP A 56 27.75 -19.48 -24.24
N GLU A 57 27.93 -18.76 -25.34
CA GLU A 57 28.32 -17.35 -25.34
C GLU A 57 27.32 -16.46 -24.58
N LEU A 58 26.02 -16.69 -24.77
CA LEU A 58 24.97 -15.97 -24.06
C LEU A 58 25.02 -16.32 -22.57
N LEU A 59 25.24 -17.59 -22.22
CA LEU A 59 25.34 -18.03 -20.83
C LEU A 59 26.53 -17.39 -20.11
N GLN A 60 27.66 -17.17 -20.79
CA GLN A 60 28.82 -16.47 -20.24
C GLN A 60 28.60 -14.97 -20.00
N GLN A 61 27.64 -14.36 -20.71
CA GLN A 61 27.28 -12.95 -20.59
C GLN A 61 26.16 -12.70 -19.56
N LEU A 62 25.45 -13.74 -19.11
CA LEU A 62 24.42 -13.63 -18.08
C LEU A 62 25.00 -13.03 -16.78
N GLY A 63 24.39 -11.96 -16.29
CA GLY A 63 24.84 -11.27 -15.07
C GLY A 63 26.03 -10.32 -15.26
N LYS A 64 26.63 -10.27 -16.45
CA LYS A 64 27.64 -9.26 -16.85
C LYS A 64 27.06 -8.14 -17.72
N VAL A 65 25.98 -8.45 -18.45
CA VAL A 65 25.27 -7.55 -19.36
C VAL A 65 23.79 -7.52 -18.94
N PRO A 66 23.06 -6.39 -19.13
CA PRO A 66 21.62 -6.35 -18.87
C PRO A 66 20.85 -7.40 -19.68
N ASP A 67 19.93 -8.10 -19.01
CA ASP A 67 19.06 -9.11 -19.65
C ASP A 67 18.28 -8.55 -20.86
N THR A 68 18.01 -7.24 -20.91
CA THR A 68 17.36 -6.56 -22.05
C THR A 68 18.24 -6.58 -23.30
N GLN A 69 19.53 -6.25 -23.16
CA GLN A 69 20.46 -6.27 -24.30
C GLN A 69 20.69 -7.71 -24.81
N LEU A 70 20.72 -8.69 -23.91
CA LEU A 70 20.79 -10.10 -24.29
C LEU A 70 19.52 -10.59 -25.00
N THR A 71 18.35 -10.07 -24.60
CA THR A 71 17.07 -10.34 -25.27
C THR A 71 17.09 -9.82 -26.70
N ASP A 72 17.53 -8.58 -26.90
CA ASP A 72 17.57 -7.94 -28.21
C ASP A 72 18.61 -8.58 -29.13
N ARG A 73 19.79 -8.94 -28.60
CA ARG A 73 20.89 -9.50 -29.37
C ARG A 73 20.65 -10.94 -29.84
N TYR A 74 20.10 -11.78 -28.96
CA TYR A 74 19.97 -13.21 -29.22
C TYR A 74 18.52 -13.65 -29.49
N GLY A 75 17.56 -12.72 -29.46
CA GLY A 75 16.13 -13.00 -29.68
C GLY A 75 15.50 -13.89 -28.59
N VAL A 76 16.17 -14.05 -27.45
CA VAL A 76 15.72 -14.92 -26.35
C VAL A 76 14.82 -14.11 -25.42
N PRO A 77 13.58 -14.54 -25.14
CA PRO A 77 12.68 -13.80 -24.26
C PRO A 77 13.23 -13.65 -22.84
N GLY A 78 13.15 -12.45 -22.26
CA GLY A 78 13.64 -12.15 -20.91
C GLY A 78 13.23 -13.13 -19.78
N PRO A 79 12.01 -13.74 -19.76
CA PRO A 79 11.67 -14.77 -18.78
C PRO A 79 12.55 -16.04 -18.84
N VAL A 80 13.06 -16.38 -20.03
CA VAL A 80 13.97 -17.51 -20.26
C VAL A 80 15.34 -17.20 -19.67
N LEU A 81 15.88 -16.00 -19.95
CA LEU A 81 17.14 -15.53 -19.35
C LEU A 81 17.04 -15.46 -17.82
N CYS A 82 15.90 -14.98 -17.29
CA CYS A 82 15.65 -14.94 -15.86
C CYS A 82 15.66 -16.34 -15.21
N ARG A 83 15.11 -17.34 -15.90
CA ARG A 83 15.14 -18.74 -15.44
C ARG A 83 16.56 -19.30 -15.50
N ALA A 84 17.23 -19.17 -16.63
CA ALA A 84 18.61 -19.63 -16.83
C ALA A 84 19.57 -19.03 -15.80
N ARG A 85 19.35 -17.76 -15.44
CA ARG A 85 20.06 -17.05 -14.39
C ARG A 85 19.81 -17.64 -12.99
N LYS A 86 18.56 -17.95 -12.65
CA LYS A 86 18.19 -18.55 -11.36
C LYS A 86 18.73 -19.97 -11.21
N GLU A 87 18.65 -20.79 -12.26
CA GLU A 87 19.18 -22.16 -12.28
C GLU A 87 20.69 -22.18 -12.03
N ARG A 88 21.41 -21.17 -12.52
CA ARG A 88 22.86 -21.02 -12.33
C ARG A 88 23.24 -20.19 -11.10
N SER A 89 22.26 -19.81 -10.27
CA SER A 89 22.46 -18.96 -9.08
C SER A 89 23.18 -17.63 -9.36
N ILE A 90 23.11 -17.11 -10.58
CA ILE A 90 23.74 -15.85 -10.96
C ILE A 90 22.84 -14.69 -10.50
N PRO A 91 23.34 -13.68 -9.77
CA PRO A 91 22.55 -12.50 -9.44
C PRO A 91 22.11 -11.73 -10.70
N ARG A 92 20.98 -11.01 -10.65
CA ARG A 92 20.58 -10.12 -11.75
C ARG A 92 21.68 -9.09 -11.95
N PHE A 93 22.04 -8.81 -13.20
CA PHE A 93 22.94 -7.70 -13.50
C PHE A 93 22.43 -6.42 -12.82
N ARG A 94 23.22 -5.92 -11.88
CA ARG A 94 23.00 -4.67 -11.15
C ARG A 94 24.27 -3.88 -11.33
N ILE A 95 24.15 -2.68 -11.86
CA ILE A 95 25.28 -1.75 -11.81
C ILE A 95 25.29 -1.20 -10.37
N LEU A 96 26.30 -1.59 -9.60
CA LEU A 96 26.42 -1.26 -8.19
C LEU A 96 27.04 0.14 -8.05
N HIS A 97 26.18 1.14 -7.83
CA HIS A 97 26.56 2.55 -7.74
C HIS A 97 26.46 3.07 -6.31
N LYS A 98 27.30 2.56 -5.40
CA LYS A 98 27.60 3.26 -4.14
C LYS A 98 28.94 4.00 -4.31
N PRO A 99 29.08 5.24 -3.82
CA PRO A 99 30.36 5.96 -3.84
C PRO A 99 31.49 5.17 -3.15
N ASP A 100 31.14 4.39 -2.12
CA ASP A 100 32.09 3.56 -1.34
C ASP A 100 32.45 2.22 -2.03
N SER A 101 31.89 1.92 -3.20
CA SER A 101 32.23 0.70 -3.93
C SER A 101 33.51 0.90 -4.73
N ARG A 102 34.44 -0.06 -4.65
CA ARG A 102 35.66 -0.12 -5.49
C ARG A 102 35.38 -0.06 -6.99
N GLU A 103 34.15 -0.34 -7.41
CA GLU A 103 33.72 -0.41 -8.82
C GLU A 103 32.94 0.83 -9.27
N TYR A 104 32.97 1.93 -8.50
CA TYR A 104 32.29 3.17 -8.83
C TYR A 104 32.94 3.89 -10.03
N VAL A 105 32.21 3.98 -11.15
CA VAL A 105 32.60 4.81 -12.30
C VAL A 105 32.14 6.24 -12.05
N ALA A 106 33.09 7.13 -11.77
CA ALA A 106 32.81 8.56 -11.55
C ALA A 106 32.06 9.20 -12.73
N PHE A 107 31.12 10.09 -12.43
CA PHE A 107 30.52 10.96 -13.45
C PHE A 107 31.62 11.79 -14.14
N SER A 108 31.50 11.97 -15.46
CA SER A 108 32.42 12.86 -16.19
C SER A 108 32.36 14.27 -15.59
N GLY A 109 33.48 14.98 -15.57
CA GLY A 109 33.53 16.35 -15.03
C GLY A 109 32.49 17.28 -15.69
N GLU A 110 32.22 17.06 -16.98
CA GLU A 110 31.16 17.74 -17.73
C GLU A 110 29.75 17.42 -17.17
N ALA A 111 29.45 16.14 -16.90
CA ALA A 111 28.17 15.73 -16.34
C ALA A 111 27.96 16.28 -14.92
N ILE A 112 29.01 16.36 -14.10
CA ILE A 112 28.96 16.99 -12.77
C ILE A 112 28.68 18.49 -12.90
N ALA A 113 29.30 19.18 -13.86
CA ALA A 113 29.10 20.62 -14.06
C ALA A 113 27.69 20.98 -14.56
N LEU A 114 26.99 20.04 -15.20
CA LEU A 114 25.63 20.19 -15.72
C LEU A 114 24.53 19.75 -14.74
N LEU A 115 24.92 19.07 -13.66
CA LEU A 115 24.00 18.60 -12.62
C LEU A 115 23.30 19.79 -11.94
N GLY A 116 21.98 19.74 -11.80
CA GLY A 116 21.17 20.86 -11.26
C GLY A 116 20.91 22.01 -12.23
N LYS A 117 21.72 22.18 -13.29
CA LYS A 117 21.50 23.17 -14.37
C LYS A 117 20.55 22.64 -15.45
N ILE A 118 20.70 21.38 -15.81
CA ILE A 118 19.87 20.69 -16.81
C ILE A 118 18.96 19.67 -16.09
N PRO A 119 17.73 19.42 -16.57
CA PRO A 119 16.88 18.38 -15.99
C PRO A 119 17.55 17.01 -16.03
N ASP A 120 17.47 16.27 -14.91
CA ASP A 120 18.08 14.95 -14.72
C ASP A 120 17.79 13.96 -15.86
N VAL A 121 16.63 14.08 -16.52
CA VAL A 121 16.23 13.25 -17.67
C VAL A 121 17.12 13.48 -18.91
N HIS A 122 17.47 14.73 -19.19
CA HIS A 122 18.32 15.06 -20.34
C HIS A 122 19.77 14.69 -20.07
N LEU A 123 20.22 14.86 -18.82
CA LEU A 123 21.56 14.46 -18.39
C LEU A 123 21.70 12.93 -18.45
N ALA A 124 20.69 12.19 -17.99
CA ALA A 124 20.61 10.74 -18.10
C ALA A 124 20.74 10.25 -19.56
N LYS A 125 20.00 10.87 -20.49
CA LYS A 125 20.07 10.54 -21.92
C LYS A 125 21.39 10.92 -22.58
N ARG A 126 21.97 12.07 -22.20
CA ARG A 126 23.19 12.59 -22.83
C ARG A 126 24.43 11.77 -22.47
N PHE A 127 24.46 11.21 -21.27
CA PHE A 127 25.61 10.47 -20.74
C PHE A 127 25.33 8.97 -20.59
N ASP A 128 24.25 8.47 -21.21
CA ASP A 128 23.78 7.07 -21.13
C ASP A 128 23.76 6.50 -19.70
N ARG A 129 23.23 7.32 -18.77
CA ARG A 129 23.08 6.98 -17.35
C ARG A 129 21.61 6.76 -16.99
N SER A 130 21.38 6.01 -15.93
CA SER A 130 20.03 5.88 -15.36
C SER A 130 19.56 7.20 -14.74
N LEU A 131 18.27 7.50 -14.88
CA LEU A 131 17.65 8.63 -14.16
C LEU A 131 17.85 8.53 -12.65
N VAL A 132 17.90 7.31 -12.10
CA VAL A 132 18.10 7.07 -10.68
C VAL A 132 19.52 7.44 -10.27
N GLU A 133 20.51 7.17 -11.13
CA GLU A 133 21.93 7.50 -10.90
C GLU A 133 22.13 9.01 -10.86
N VAL A 134 21.61 9.75 -11.85
CA VAL A 134 21.71 11.22 -11.88
C VAL A 134 21.07 11.85 -10.64
N LYS A 135 19.94 11.29 -10.17
CA LYS A 135 19.29 11.75 -8.94
C LYS A 135 20.11 11.46 -7.68
N GLN A 136 20.73 10.29 -7.59
CA GLN A 136 21.59 9.92 -6.46
C GLN A 136 22.82 10.80 -6.40
N GLU A 137 23.51 11.01 -7.53
CA GLU A 137 24.68 11.90 -7.62
C GLU A 137 24.34 13.35 -7.26
N ARG A 138 23.12 13.78 -7.60
CA ARG A 138 22.60 15.10 -7.27
C ARG A 138 22.36 15.25 -5.77
N VAL A 139 21.71 14.25 -5.16
CA VAL A 139 21.46 14.21 -3.72
C VAL A 139 22.77 14.11 -2.93
N LEU A 140 23.72 13.28 -3.38
CA LEU A 140 25.05 13.14 -2.77
C LEU A 140 25.82 14.46 -2.73
N ARG A 141 25.65 15.31 -3.74
CA ARG A 141 26.27 16.64 -3.81
C ARG A 141 25.42 17.76 -3.22
N GLY A 142 24.29 17.43 -2.59
CA GLY A 142 23.39 18.42 -1.99
C GLY A 142 22.81 19.43 -2.99
N LEU A 143 22.73 19.08 -4.28
CA LEU A 143 22.18 19.95 -5.31
C LEU A 143 20.68 19.74 -5.42
N GLU A 144 19.90 20.80 -5.56
CA GLU A 144 18.45 20.68 -5.79
C GLU A 144 18.15 20.26 -7.25
N PRO A 145 17.03 19.55 -7.52
CA PRO A 145 16.66 19.23 -8.90
C PRO A 145 16.45 20.53 -9.68
N CYS A 146 16.90 20.54 -10.95
CA CYS A 146 16.58 21.64 -11.86
C CYS A 146 15.07 21.87 -11.82
N ALA A 147 14.64 23.01 -11.25
CA ALA A 147 13.25 23.22 -10.90
C ALA A 147 12.38 22.99 -12.13
N LYS A 148 11.54 21.95 -12.10
CA LYS A 148 10.47 21.75 -13.07
C LYS A 148 9.38 22.80 -12.86
N GLY A 149 9.73 24.06 -13.10
CA GLY A 149 8.79 25.06 -13.51
C GLY A 149 9.16 25.41 -14.94
N ARG A 150 8.24 25.27 -15.89
CA ARG A 150 8.24 26.27 -16.97
C ARG A 150 8.32 27.61 -16.24
N LYS A 151 9.37 28.41 -16.44
CA LYS A 151 9.37 29.77 -15.92
C LYS A 151 8.13 30.41 -16.51
N LEU A 152 7.11 30.60 -15.68
CA LEU A 152 5.90 31.27 -16.13
C LEU A 152 6.31 32.69 -16.51
N PRO A 153 5.81 33.23 -17.64
CA PRO A 153 6.07 34.61 -18.00
C PRO A 153 5.85 35.53 -16.80
N CYS A 154 6.72 36.53 -16.62
CA CYS A 154 6.62 37.46 -15.48
C CYS A 154 5.24 38.13 -15.41
N GLU A 155 4.67 38.48 -16.57
CA GLU A 155 3.32 39.05 -16.70
C GLU A 155 2.23 38.10 -16.17
N LEU A 156 2.32 36.79 -16.47
CA LEU A 156 1.40 35.78 -15.94
C LEU A 156 1.52 35.71 -14.41
N VAL A 157 2.75 35.72 -13.88
CA VAL A 157 3.00 35.65 -12.44
C VAL A 157 2.40 36.87 -11.71
N GLN A 158 2.48 38.06 -12.30
CA GLN A 158 1.88 39.29 -11.74
C GLN A 158 0.35 39.25 -11.73
N GLN A 159 -0.28 38.53 -12.66
CA GLN A 159 -1.73 38.41 -12.76
C GLN A 159 -2.33 37.30 -11.87
N LEU A 160 -1.49 36.49 -11.19
CA LEU A 160 -1.96 35.44 -10.28
C LEU A 160 -2.78 36.05 -9.13
N GLY A 161 -3.99 35.54 -8.91
CA GLY A 161 -4.89 36.03 -7.86
C GLY A 161 -5.71 37.27 -8.24
N LEU A 162 -5.31 38.00 -9.28
CA LEU A 162 -6.07 39.12 -9.86
C LEU A 162 -7.05 38.68 -10.95
N VAL A 163 -6.76 37.54 -11.59
CA VAL A 163 -7.55 36.96 -12.67
C VAL A 163 -7.85 35.49 -12.33
N PRO A 164 -9.03 34.94 -12.70
CA PRO A 164 -9.30 33.52 -12.56
C PRO A 164 -8.23 32.64 -13.22
N ASP A 165 -7.76 31.62 -12.49
CA ASP A 165 -6.74 30.66 -12.96
C ASP A 165 -7.11 30.02 -14.32
N SER A 166 -8.41 29.86 -14.62
CA SER A 166 -8.89 29.33 -15.90
C SER A 166 -8.63 30.27 -17.07
N LEU A 167 -8.77 31.58 -16.87
CA LEU A 167 -8.50 32.57 -17.93
C LEU A 167 -7.00 32.69 -18.19
N LEU A 168 -6.17 32.66 -17.15
CA LEU A 168 -4.72 32.63 -17.30
C LEU A 168 -4.26 31.35 -18.02
N ALA A 169 -4.91 30.21 -17.74
CA ALA A 169 -4.63 28.95 -18.40
C ALA A 169 -4.88 29.01 -19.91
N THR A 170 -6.04 29.56 -20.30
CA THR A 170 -6.41 29.74 -21.70
C THR A 170 -5.53 30.79 -22.39
N ARG A 171 -5.30 31.95 -21.76
CA ARG A 171 -4.53 33.07 -22.35
C ARG A 171 -3.08 32.72 -22.65
N TYR A 172 -2.43 32.01 -21.73
CA TYR A 172 -1.01 31.68 -21.86
C TYR A 172 -0.76 30.25 -22.34
N SER A 173 -1.81 29.51 -22.73
CA SER A 173 -1.72 28.09 -23.13
C SER A 173 -0.96 27.23 -22.11
N VAL A 174 -1.24 27.46 -20.83
CA VAL A 174 -0.63 26.74 -19.70
C VAL A 174 -1.70 25.90 -19.00
N ALA A 175 -1.38 24.66 -18.63
CA ALA A 175 -2.31 23.84 -17.86
C ALA A 175 -2.71 24.53 -16.53
N ALA A 176 -4.01 24.56 -16.22
CA ALA A 176 -4.53 25.20 -15.01
C ALA A 176 -3.89 24.68 -13.70
N GLY A 177 -3.47 23.40 -13.69
CA GLY A 177 -2.74 22.82 -12.57
C GLY A 177 -1.36 23.46 -12.32
N THR A 178 -0.70 23.97 -13.35
CA THR A 178 0.59 24.66 -13.24
C THR A 178 0.41 26.05 -12.63
N ILE A 179 -0.63 26.78 -13.04
CA ILE A 179 -1.01 28.09 -12.49
C ILE A 179 -1.40 27.95 -11.02
N ARG A 180 -2.23 26.94 -10.69
CA ARG A 180 -2.59 26.63 -9.30
C ARG A 180 -1.37 26.39 -8.41
N ARG A 181 -0.43 25.55 -8.85
CA ARG A 181 0.82 25.31 -8.10
C ARG A 181 1.66 26.57 -7.97
N ALA A 182 1.74 27.39 -9.02
CA ALA A 182 2.48 28.65 -8.99
C ALA A 182 1.87 29.69 -8.03
N ARG A 183 0.54 29.69 -7.91
CA ARG A 183 -0.23 30.49 -6.94
C ARG A 183 -0.02 30.00 -5.51
N GLU A 184 -0.16 28.70 -5.27
CA GLU A 184 0.07 28.05 -3.95
C GLU A 184 1.51 28.25 -3.47
N ALA A 185 2.50 28.12 -4.35
CA ALA A 185 3.92 28.32 -4.03
C ALA A 185 4.27 29.77 -3.64
N ARG A 186 3.40 30.74 -3.96
CA ARG A 186 3.56 32.17 -3.63
C ARG A 186 2.58 32.64 -2.56
N SER A 187 1.83 31.72 -1.95
CA SER A 187 0.82 32.01 -0.93
C SER A 187 -0.26 33.01 -1.40
N ILE A 188 -0.56 33.06 -2.70
CA ILE A 188 -1.57 33.96 -3.26
C ILE A 188 -2.96 33.29 -3.14
N PRO A 189 -3.99 33.94 -2.57
CA PRO A 189 -5.34 33.39 -2.52
C PRO A 189 -5.95 33.17 -3.91
N ARG A 190 -6.93 32.25 -4.02
CA ARG A 190 -7.68 32.04 -5.27
C ARG A 190 -8.52 33.29 -5.56
N PHE A 191 -8.56 33.71 -6.82
CA PHE A 191 -9.42 34.81 -7.27
C PHE A 191 -10.89 34.61 -6.85
N ARG A 192 -11.49 35.63 -6.22
CA ARG A 192 -12.90 35.71 -5.82
C ARG A 192 -13.55 36.92 -6.48
N PHE A 193 -14.75 36.76 -7.03
CA PHE A 193 -15.53 37.87 -7.54
C PHE A 193 -16.13 38.68 -6.38
N GLY A 194 -15.90 40.00 -6.35
CA GLY A 194 -16.61 40.93 -5.46
C GLY A 194 -15.89 41.39 -4.19
N GLU A 195 -14.68 40.92 -3.90
CA GLU A 195 -13.86 41.46 -2.80
C GLU A 195 -12.86 42.47 -3.36
N SER A 196 -13.11 43.77 -3.15
CA SER A 196 -12.09 44.81 -3.35
C SER A 196 -10.95 44.55 -2.36
N PHE A 197 -9.79 44.17 -2.86
CA PHE A 197 -8.60 43.94 -2.04
C PHE A 197 -8.21 45.25 -1.34
N LYS A 198 -8.55 45.41 -0.06
CA LYS A 198 -7.97 46.46 0.78
C LYS A 198 -6.53 46.05 1.07
N ALA A 199 -5.58 46.65 0.36
CA ALA A 199 -4.17 46.50 0.66
C ALA A 199 -3.90 47.07 2.06
N ASN A 200 -3.81 46.20 3.07
CA ASN A 200 -3.30 46.60 4.37
C ASN A 200 -1.84 47.01 4.22
N GLN A 201 -1.58 48.27 4.54
CA GLN A 201 -0.26 48.81 4.81
C GLN A 201 0.40 47.95 5.89
N GLY A 202 1.60 47.44 5.62
CA GLY A 202 2.41 46.80 6.65
C GLY A 202 3.25 45.60 6.22
N SER A 203 4.10 45.74 5.20
CA SER A 203 5.43 45.09 5.15
C SER A 203 6.18 45.48 3.88
N ARG A 204 7.01 46.51 4.03
CA ARG A 204 8.20 46.92 3.27
C ARG A 204 8.66 45.98 2.13
N ALA A 205 8.39 46.38 0.88
CA ALA A 205 9.17 45.95 -0.30
C ALA A 205 10.25 47.01 -0.59
N PRO A 206 11.47 46.62 -1.00
CA PRO A 206 12.55 47.58 -1.20
C PRO A 206 12.31 48.42 -2.45
N ALA A 207 12.58 49.72 -2.33
CA ALA A 207 12.48 50.69 -3.41
C ALA A 207 13.48 50.36 -4.53
N TYR A 208 12.97 50.04 -5.71
CA TYR A 208 13.76 50.12 -6.94
C TYR A 208 13.60 51.54 -7.51
N ARG A 209 14.72 52.25 -7.56
CA ARG A 209 14.86 53.62 -8.08
C ARG A 209 15.23 53.52 -9.57
N PRO A 210 14.50 54.11 -10.52
CA PRO A 210 14.99 54.22 -11.89
C PRO A 210 16.08 55.30 -11.92
N SER A 211 17.33 54.90 -12.11
CA SER A 211 18.43 55.83 -12.38
C SER A 211 18.54 56.10 -13.87
N ALA A 212 18.60 57.40 -14.18
CA ALA A 212 19.21 58.02 -15.36
C ALA A 212 18.48 57.90 -16.71
N ARG A 213 17.83 59.01 -17.09
CA ARG A 213 17.81 59.48 -18.48
C ARG A 213 19.25 59.81 -18.92
N PRO A 214 19.54 59.73 -20.22
CA PRO A 214 20.24 60.85 -20.83
C PRO A 214 19.56 61.32 -22.13
N ASN A 215 19.36 62.65 -22.13
CA ASN A 215 19.59 63.63 -23.19
C ASN A 215 18.81 63.52 -24.50
N GLU A 216 17.79 64.39 -24.61
CA GLU A 216 17.39 65.05 -25.85
C GLU A 216 18.50 66.03 -26.26
N SER A 217 19.15 65.80 -27.39
CA SER A 217 19.25 66.83 -28.45
C SER A 217 19.88 66.23 -29.72
N SER A 218 19.38 66.74 -30.84
CA SER A 218 20.03 66.82 -32.15
C SER A 218 19.78 65.68 -33.16
N LEU A 219 19.28 66.14 -34.30
CA LEU A 219 19.40 65.63 -35.68
C LEU A 219 18.20 64.88 -36.30
N GLU A 220 17.39 65.70 -36.99
CA GLU A 220 17.08 65.61 -38.43
C GLU A 220 16.18 64.50 -38.98
N VAL A 221 14.97 64.94 -39.37
CA VAL A 221 14.18 64.68 -40.59
C VAL A 221 14.73 63.62 -41.57
N HIS A 222 13.93 62.63 -41.94
CA HIS A 222 13.52 62.36 -43.34
C HIS A 222 12.28 61.41 -43.41
N PRO A 223 11.31 61.68 -44.31
CA PRO A 223 10.11 60.87 -44.50
C PRO A 223 10.27 59.81 -45.61
N GLU A 224 9.28 58.92 -45.70
CA GLU A 224 9.02 57.90 -46.74
C GLU A 224 9.76 56.55 -46.63
N LEU A 225 9.02 55.49 -46.32
CA LEU A 225 8.61 54.43 -47.27
C LEU A 225 7.83 53.33 -46.52
N THR A 226 6.60 53.07 -46.99
CA THR A 226 5.88 51.79 -47.14
C THR A 226 6.29 50.59 -46.25
N VAL A 227 5.38 49.80 -45.67
CA VAL A 227 4.34 49.00 -46.32
C VAL A 227 3.24 48.63 -45.30
N GLU A 228 1.98 48.81 -45.69
CA GLU A 228 0.81 48.18 -45.07
C GLU A 228 0.93 46.65 -45.11
N LEU A 229 1.04 46.00 -43.95
CA LEU A 229 0.56 44.62 -43.80
C LEU A 229 -0.59 44.62 -42.80
N ALA A 230 -1.80 44.73 -43.35
CA ALA A 230 -3.03 44.36 -42.67
C ALA A 230 -2.96 42.89 -42.26
N CYS A 231 -2.75 42.63 -40.98
CA CYS A 231 -3.06 41.34 -40.37
C CYS A 231 -4.40 41.52 -39.66
N GLU A 232 -5.48 41.04 -40.29
CA GLU A 232 -6.81 41.01 -39.68
C GLU A 232 -6.75 40.26 -38.33
N PRO A 233 -7.13 40.89 -37.20
CA PRO A 233 -7.22 40.16 -35.95
C PRO A 233 -8.43 39.21 -36.02
N ALA A 234 -8.15 37.92 -35.87
CA ALA A 234 -9.14 36.86 -35.75
C ALA A 234 -10.32 37.28 -34.84
N ARG A 235 -11.54 37.12 -35.35
CA ARG A 235 -12.81 37.44 -34.67
C ARG A 235 -12.87 36.75 -33.31
N THR A 236 -12.48 37.46 -32.26
CA THR A 236 -12.68 37.02 -30.88
C THR A 236 -14.10 37.39 -30.46
N SER A 237 -14.86 36.39 -29.99
CA SER A 237 -16.27 36.49 -29.53
C SER A 237 -16.49 37.37 -28.28
N HIS A 238 -15.64 38.36 -28.00
CA HIS A 238 -15.67 39.13 -26.76
C HIS A 238 -16.48 40.43 -26.82
N ASN A 239 -16.98 40.85 -27.98
CA ASN A 239 -17.81 42.06 -28.14
C ASN A 239 -19.13 41.78 -28.88
N ALA A 240 -19.85 40.73 -28.49
CA ALA A 240 -21.23 40.56 -28.94
C ALA A 240 -22.13 41.57 -28.22
N VAL A 241 -22.64 42.54 -28.97
CA VAL A 241 -23.53 43.60 -28.49
C VAL A 241 -24.87 42.97 -28.08
N TRP A 242 -25.30 43.20 -26.84
CA TRP A 242 -26.62 42.82 -26.36
C TRP A 242 -27.67 43.78 -26.95
N THR A 243 -28.09 43.51 -28.18
CA THR A 243 -29.13 44.30 -28.86
C THR A 243 -30.46 44.20 -28.09
N THR A 244 -31.25 45.27 -28.12
CA THR A 244 -32.60 45.33 -27.53
C THR A 244 -33.49 44.16 -27.97
N HIS A 245 -33.40 43.73 -29.23
CA HIS A 245 -34.10 42.56 -29.76
C HIS A 245 -33.71 41.23 -29.07
N VAL A 246 -32.43 41.07 -28.69
CA VAL A 246 -31.98 39.87 -27.97
C VAL A 246 -32.50 39.90 -26.54
N LEU A 247 -32.56 41.08 -25.92
CA LEU A 247 -33.07 41.25 -24.56
C LEU A 247 -34.56 40.93 -24.45
N THR A 248 -35.37 41.28 -25.44
CA THR A 248 -36.81 40.95 -25.46
C THR A 248 -37.09 39.47 -25.67
N GLN A 249 -36.17 38.75 -26.34
CA GLN A 249 -36.28 37.30 -26.56
C GLN A 249 -35.87 36.47 -25.32
N LEU A 250 -35.10 37.04 -24.39
CA LEU A 250 -34.74 36.36 -23.13
C LEU A 250 -36.01 36.02 -22.34
N GLY A 251 -36.22 34.73 -22.07
CA GLY A 251 -37.41 34.25 -21.34
C GLY A 251 -38.61 33.88 -22.20
N GLN A 252 -38.65 34.27 -23.48
CA GLN A 252 -39.66 33.82 -24.44
C GLN A 252 -39.18 32.63 -25.28
N VAL A 253 -37.90 32.66 -25.68
CA VAL A 253 -37.25 31.66 -26.52
C VAL A 253 -36.25 30.87 -25.67
N LYS A 254 -36.02 29.58 -25.99
CA LYS A 254 -35.03 28.77 -25.28
C LYS A 254 -33.62 29.37 -25.41
N ASP A 255 -32.88 29.43 -24.30
CA ASP A 255 -31.52 29.98 -24.24
C ASP A 255 -30.57 29.36 -25.31
N SER A 256 -30.83 28.12 -25.74
CA SER A 256 -30.09 27.43 -26.81
C SER A 256 -30.32 27.97 -28.22
N GLU A 257 -31.52 28.46 -28.51
CA GLU A 257 -31.88 29.02 -29.82
C GLU A 257 -31.37 30.45 -29.94
N ILE A 258 -31.49 31.24 -28.87
CA ILE A 258 -30.88 32.58 -28.79
C ILE A 258 -29.36 32.50 -28.97
N ALA A 259 -28.70 31.50 -28.37
CA ALA A 259 -27.27 31.25 -28.55
C ALA A 259 -26.89 30.95 -30.02
N LYS A 260 -27.70 30.16 -30.73
CA LYS A 260 -27.48 29.88 -32.17
C LYS A 260 -27.68 31.13 -33.04
N LEU A 261 -28.71 31.93 -32.74
CA LEU A 261 -29.05 33.14 -33.50
C LEU A 261 -28.02 34.26 -33.31
N THR A 262 -27.44 34.38 -32.10
CA THR A 262 -26.54 35.48 -31.74
C THR A 262 -25.05 35.12 -31.82
N GLY A 263 -24.72 33.83 -32.01
CA GLY A 263 -23.35 33.33 -31.93
C GLY A 263 -22.75 33.37 -30.51
N LEU A 264 -23.57 33.69 -29.50
CA LEU A 264 -23.19 33.69 -28.09
C LEU A 264 -23.16 32.26 -27.53
N SER A 265 -22.36 32.05 -26.49
CA SER A 265 -22.47 30.80 -25.73
C SER A 265 -23.80 30.74 -24.97
N VAL A 266 -24.41 29.55 -24.90
CA VAL A 266 -25.63 29.29 -24.09
C VAL A 266 -25.46 29.74 -22.63
N SER A 267 -24.23 29.63 -22.11
CA SER A 267 -23.89 30.11 -20.76
C SER A 267 -23.97 31.63 -20.63
N ALA A 268 -23.54 32.40 -21.63
CA ALA A 268 -23.62 33.86 -21.61
C ALA A 268 -25.07 34.36 -21.65
N VAL A 269 -25.91 33.76 -22.52
CA VAL A 269 -27.35 34.04 -22.59
C VAL A 269 -28.03 33.76 -21.26
N ARG A 270 -27.75 32.60 -20.66
CA ARG A 270 -28.27 32.23 -19.33
C ARG A 270 -27.81 33.20 -18.25
N ILE A 271 -26.53 33.57 -18.18
CA ILE A 271 -26.03 34.53 -17.18
C ILE A 271 -26.76 35.87 -17.33
N LYS A 272 -26.93 36.37 -18.56
CA LYS A 272 -27.63 37.63 -18.81
C LYS A 272 -29.10 37.54 -18.42
N ARG A 273 -29.82 36.47 -18.80
CA ARG A 273 -31.21 36.21 -18.37
C ARG A 273 -31.34 36.20 -16.85
N THR A 274 -30.46 35.47 -16.16
CA THR A 274 -30.51 35.35 -14.69
C THR A 274 -30.17 36.68 -14.01
N SER A 275 -29.26 37.48 -14.58
CA SER A 275 -28.94 38.82 -14.07
C SER A 275 -30.09 39.82 -14.17
N LEU A 276 -31.02 39.60 -15.10
CA LEU A 276 -32.22 40.40 -15.30
C LEU A 276 -33.44 39.82 -14.54
N GLY A 277 -33.26 38.75 -13.77
CA GLY A 277 -34.35 38.10 -13.01
C GLY A 277 -35.41 37.40 -13.87
N ILE A 278 -35.16 37.21 -15.16
CA ILE A 278 -36.14 36.64 -16.09
C ILE A 278 -36.15 35.10 -15.94
N PRO A 279 -37.29 34.43 -15.74
CA PRO A 279 -37.37 32.97 -15.67
C PRO A 279 -37.09 32.31 -17.04
N PRO A 280 -36.65 31.04 -17.07
CA PRO A 280 -36.43 30.34 -18.34
C PRO A 280 -37.76 30.06 -19.06
N ALA A 281 -37.75 30.13 -20.39
CA ALA A 281 -38.95 30.01 -21.25
C ALA A 281 -39.73 28.69 -21.10
N THR A 282 -39.07 27.63 -20.66
CA THR A 282 -39.71 26.34 -20.38
C THR A 282 -39.25 25.84 -19.02
N GLU A 283 -40.14 25.81 -18.05
CA GLU A 283 -39.94 25.05 -16.82
C GLU A 283 -40.05 23.56 -17.14
N PHE A 284 -38.99 22.80 -16.82
CA PHE A 284 -39.03 21.37 -16.99
C PHE A 284 -39.95 20.74 -15.93
N VAL A 285 -41.00 20.05 -16.37
CA VAL A 285 -41.93 19.34 -15.48
C VAL A 285 -41.37 17.97 -15.13
N TRP A 286 -41.22 17.70 -13.83
CA TRP A 286 -40.78 16.40 -13.33
C TRP A 286 -41.93 15.39 -13.37
N SER A 287 -41.83 14.37 -14.23
CA SER A 287 -42.79 13.27 -14.24
C SER A 287 -42.60 12.33 -13.04
N ALA A 288 -43.67 11.64 -12.64
CA ALA A 288 -43.62 10.67 -11.54
C ALA A 288 -42.64 9.51 -11.80
N ASP A 289 -42.54 9.05 -13.05
CA ASP A 289 -41.56 8.02 -13.47
C ASP A 289 -40.10 8.52 -13.36
N LEU A 290 -39.84 9.80 -13.64
CA LEU A 290 -38.49 10.36 -13.45
C LEU A 290 -38.15 10.51 -11.97
N LEU A 291 -39.13 10.86 -11.13
CA LEU A 291 -38.93 10.98 -9.68
C LEU A 291 -38.63 9.63 -9.03
N SER A 292 -39.29 8.55 -9.44
CA SER A 292 -39.06 7.20 -8.90
C SER A 292 -37.66 6.65 -9.24
N ARG A 293 -37.09 7.08 -10.38
CA ARG A 293 -35.75 6.67 -10.84
C ARG A 293 -34.61 7.42 -10.14
N LEU A 294 -34.87 8.57 -9.52
CA LEU A 294 -33.85 9.36 -8.81
C LEU A 294 -33.25 8.53 -7.66
N GLY A 295 -31.92 8.41 -7.62
CA GLY A 295 -31.20 7.64 -6.60
C GLY A 295 -31.04 6.14 -6.91
N GLN A 296 -31.86 5.59 -7.81
CA GLN A 296 -31.70 4.22 -8.32
C GLN A 296 -30.78 4.17 -9.54
N VAL A 297 -30.98 5.11 -10.46
CA VAL A 297 -30.24 5.22 -11.72
C VAL A 297 -29.27 6.41 -11.62
N LYS A 298 -28.11 6.32 -12.30
CA LYS A 298 -27.15 7.43 -12.36
C LYS A 298 -27.80 8.70 -12.92
N ASP A 299 -27.56 9.83 -12.26
CA ASP A 299 -28.08 11.16 -12.65
C ASP A 299 -27.83 11.49 -14.15
N LYS A 300 -26.76 10.96 -14.75
CA LYS A 300 -26.42 11.13 -16.18
C LYS A 300 -27.38 10.40 -17.12
N GLU A 301 -27.85 9.22 -16.77
CA GLU A 301 -28.80 8.45 -17.59
C GLU A 301 -30.20 9.06 -17.51
N ILE A 302 -30.62 9.48 -16.31
CA ILE A 302 -31.87 10.22 -16.10
C ILE A 302 -31.85 11.53 -16.90
N ALA A 303 -30.72 12.24 -16.88
CA ALA A 303 -30.51 13.44 -17.68
C ALA A 303 -30.65 13.19 -19.19
N ARG A 304 -30.12 12.06 -19.69
CA ARG A 304 -30.25 11.67 -21.10
C ARG A 304 -31.69 11.36 -21.47
N LEU A 305 -32.42 10.62 -20.63
CA LEU A 305 -33.82 10.26 -20.85
C LEU A 305 -34.76 11.47 -20.78
N ALA A 306 -34.51 12.38 -19.85
CA ALA A 306 -35.35 13.55 -19.62
C ALA A 306 -34.96 14.76 -20.48
N GLY A 307 -33.83 14.72 -21.19
CA GLY A 307 -33.33 15.85 -21.99
C GLY A 307 -32.87 17.06 -21.15
N ILE A 308 -32.49 16.84 -19.88
CA ILE A 308 -32.05 17.90 -18.95
C ILE A 308 -30.55 17.76 -18.67
N SER A 309 -29.93 18.82 -18.15
CA SER A 309 -28.56 18.72 -17.63
C SER A 309 -28.46 17.78 -16.41
N PRO A 310 -27.39 16.96 -16.28
CA PRO A 310 -27.14 16.13 -15.09
C PRO A 310 -27.08 16.94 -13.80
N SER A 311 -26.64 18.21 -13.88
CA SER A 311 -26.61 19.12 -12.73
C SER A 311 -28.02 19.45 -12.21
N ALA A 312 -29.00 19.62 -13.11
CA ALA A 312 -30.39 19.87 -12.72
C ALA A 312 -31.02 18.64 -12.04
N VAL A 313 -30.72 17.44 -12.54
CA VAL A 313 -31.10 16.17 -11.89
C VAL A 313 -30.48 16.06 -10.50
N GLY A 314 -29.19 16.36 -10.37
CA GLY A 314 -28.50 16.38 -9.08
C GLY A 314 -29.06 17.41 -8.09
N LEU A 315 -29.50 18.58 -8.56
CA LEU A 315 -30.14 19.60 -7.73
C LEU A 315 -31.53 19.14 -7.26
N LYS A 316 -32.35 18.58 -8.16
CA LYS A 316 -33.67 18.04 -7.77
C LYS A 316 -33.53 16.90 -6.77
N ARG A 317 -32.61 15.97 -7.03
CA ARG A 317 -32.28 14.87 -6.13
C ARG A 317 -31.89 15.37 -4.73
N LYS A 318 -31.01 16.39 -4.66
CA LYS A 318 -30.62 17.04 -3.39
C LYS A 318 -31.80 17.72 -2.69
N SER A 319 -32.69 18.40 -3.44
CA SER A 319 -33.88 19.05 -2.85
C SER A 319 -34.86 18.05 -2.22
N LEU A 320 -34.87 16.81 -2.71
CA LEU A 320 -35.68 15.71 -2.18
C LEU A 320 -34.93 14.87 -1.12
N GLY A 321 -33.70 15.24 -0.76
CA GLY A 321 -32.88 14.51 0.21
C GLY A 321 -32.41 13.13 -0.25
N ILE A 322 -32.58 12.78 -1.53
CA ILE A 322 -32.24 11.47 -2.06
C ILE A 322 -30.72 11.40 -2.29
N PRO A 323 -29.99 10.38 -1.81
CA PRO A 323 -28.56 10.22 -2.09
C PRO A 323 -28.28 9.83 -3.56
N PRO A 324 -27.09 10.11 -4.11
CA PRO A 324 -26.75 9.74 -5.49
C PRO A 324 -26.65 8.23 -5.66
N ALA A 325 -27.04 7.72 -6.82
CA ALA A 325 -26.83 6.33 -7.18
C ALA A 325 -25.32 6.02 -7.15
N LEU A 326 -24.91 5.06 -6.32
CA LEU A 326 -23.52 4.72 -6.11
C LEU A 326 -22.94 4.02 -7.34
N ALA A 327 -21.66 4.27 -7.62
CA ALA A 327 -21.00 3.65 -8.76
C ALA A 327 -20.78 2.16 -8.54
N GLY A 328 -21.07 1.34 -9.56
CA GLY A 328 -20.67 -0.07 -9.62
C GLY A 328 -21.63 -1.04 -8.93
N GLY A 329 -22.95 -0.80 -8.97
CA GLY A 329 -23.95 -1.75 -8.48
C GLY A 329 -24.16 -1.77 -6.96
N TRP A 330 -23.55 -0.83 -6.24
CA TRP A 330 -23.74 -0.68 -4.80
C TRP A 330 -25.09 -0.01 -4.51
N THR A 331 -25.95 -0.67 -3.73
CA THR A 331 -27.13 -0.06 -3.13
C THR A 331 -26.81 0.37 -1.70
N GLN A 332 -27.65 1.25 -1.14
CA GLN A 332 -27.49 1.68 0.26
C GLN A 332 -27.69 0.50 1.23
N GLU A 333 -28.59 -0.43 0.89
CA GLU A 333 -28.83 -1.67 1.64
C GLU A 333 -27.57 -2.54 1.69
N LEU A 334 -26.92 -2.77 0.53
CA LEU A 334 -25.68 -3.55 0.44
C LEU A 334 -24.53 -2.89 1.22
N LEU A 335 -24.46 -1.56 1.25
CA LEU A 335 -23.47 -0.85 2.08
C LEU A 335 -23.75 -1.03 3.58
N SER A 336 -25.01 -1.09 4.00
CA SER A 336 -25.38 -1.25 5.42
C SER A 336 -25.06 -2.65 5.97
N LEU A 337 -24.96 -3.64 5.07
CA LEU A 337 -24.61 -5.03 5.34
C LEU A 337 -23.09 -5.28 5.27
N LEU A 338 -22.32 -4.36 4.69
CA LEU A 338 -20.87 -4.48 4.53
C LEU A 338 -20.17 -4.59 5.90
N GLY A 339 -19.52 -5.73 6.13
CA GLY A 339 -18.83 -6.04 7.39
C GLY A 339 -19.72 -6.68 8.48
N LYS A 340 -21.04 -6.75 8.27
CA LYS A 340 -21.97 -7.51 9.14
C LYS A 340 -22.17 -8.95 8.68
N VAL A 341 -22.09 -9.17 7.37
CA VAL A 341 -22.14 -10.48 6.72
C VAL A 341 -20.80 -10.75 6.02
N SER A 342 -20.54 -12.00 5.64
CA SER A 342 -19.31 -12.32 4.92
C SER A 342 -19.27 -11.65 3.54
N ASP A 343 -18.06 -11.33 3.06
CA ASP A 343 -17.87 -10.68 1.75
C ASP A 343 -18.44 -11.54 0.59
N LYS A 344 -18.47 -12.87 0.76
CA LYS A 344 -19.05 -13.84 -0.18
C LYS A 344 -20.58 -13.80 -0.18
N GLU A 345 -21.21 -13.87 0.99
CA GLU A 345 -22.67 -13.81 1.12
C GLU A 345 -23.21 -12.47 0.61
N LEU A 346 -22.49 -11.36 0.86
CA LEU A 346 -22.90 -10.05 0.34
C LEU A 346 -22.83 -9.97 -1.19
N ALA A 347 -21.84 -10.64 -1.80
CA ALA A 347 -21.74 -10.74 -3.25
C ALA A 347 -22.89 -11.58 -3.84
N GLU A 348 -23.26 -12.68 -3.20
CA GLU A 348 -24.41 -13.52 -3.61
C GLU A 348 -25.75 -12.76 -3.45
N GLN A 349 -25.93 -12.03 -2.35
CA GLN A 349 -27.12 -11.18 -2.11
C GLN A 349 -27.25 -10.03 -3.13
N SER A 350 -26.15 -9.62 -3.75
CA SER A 350 -26.19 -8.60 -4.79
C SER A 350 -26.73 -9.11 -6.15
N CYS A 351 -27.17 -10.38 -6.22
CA CYS A 351 -27.74 -11.00 -7.43
C CYS A 351 -26.86 -10.80 -8.68
N GLY A 352 -25.53 -10.86 -8.52
CA GLY A 352 -24.56 -10.71 -9.61
C GLY A 352 -24.13 -9.27 -9.92
N ALA A 353 -24.63 -8.26 -9.20
CA ALA A 353 -24.21 -6.87 -9.37
C ALA A 353 -22.79 -6.60 -8.85
N LEU A 354 -22.34 -7.35 -7.83
CA LEU A 354 -21.04 -7.20 -7.19
C LEU A 354 -20.26 -8.52 -7.19
N SER A 355 -18.95 -8.43 -7.46
CA SER A 355 -18.02 -9.55 -7.25
C SER A 355 -17.50 -9.54 -5.80
N GLU A 356 -17.14 -10.70 -5.26
CA GLU A 356 -16.49 -10.83 -3.94
C GLU A 356 -15.27 -9.91 -3.81
N ASN A 357 -14.47 -9.78 -4.87
CA ASN A 357 -13.31 -8.88 -4.90
C ASN A 357 -13.71 -7.40 -4.87
N SER A 358 -14.83 -7.04 -5.51
CA SER A 358 -15.41 -5.69 -5.44
C SER A 358 -15.88 -5.36 -4.01
N VAL A 359 -16.51 -6.33 -3.34
CA VAL A 359 -16.94 -6.21 -1.94
C VAL A 359 -15.75 -6.05 -1.00
N CYS A 360 -14.74 -6.92 -1.13
CA CYS A 360 -13.52 -6.87 -0.34
C CYS A 360 -12.79 -5.51 -0.51
N LYS A 361 -12.64 -5.02 -1.74
CA LYS A 361 -12.06 -3.68 -2.00
C LYS A 361 -12.89 -2.56 -1.39
N ALA A 362 -14.21 -2.62 -1.52
CA ALA A 362 -15.11 -1.61 -0.95
C ALA A 362 -15.04 -1.57 0.58
N ARG A 363 -14.88 -2.74 1.22
CA ARG A 363 -14.66 -2.90 2.66
C ARG A 363 -13.32 -2.33 3.09
N LEU A 364 -12.23 -2.70 2.40
CA LEU A 364 -10.88 -2.20 2.67
C LEU A 364 -10.76 -0.68 2.52
N HIS A 365 -11.36 -0.10 1.47
CA HIS A 365 -11.38 1.35 1.27
C HIS A 365 -12.11 2.11 2.39
N ARG A 366 -13.11 1.48 3.00
CA ARG A 366 -13.88 2.03 4.13
C ARG A 366 -13.28 1.68 5.49
N LYS A 367 -12.13 0.98 5.51
CA LYS A 367 -11.44 0.52 6.73
C LYS A 367 -12.33 -0.32 7.66
N ILE A 368 -13.28 -1.05 7.10
CA ILE A 368 -14.16 -1.93 7.86
C ILE A 368 -13.45 -3.30 8.01
N PRO A 369 -13.31 -3.85 9.24
CA PRO A 369 -12.74 -5.18 9.44
C PRO A 369 -13.53 -6.27 8.69
N ALA A 370 -12.85 -7.35 8.32
CA ALA A 370 -13.54 -8.49 7.70
C ALA A 370 -14.53 -9.08 8.70
N PHE A 371 -15.69 -9.54 8.22
CA PHE A 371 -16.58 -10.32 9.05
C PHE A 371 -15.89 -11.63 9.42
N VAL A 372 -15.54 -11.78 10.69
CA VAL A 372 -14.98 -13.02 11.24
C VAL A 372 -16.14 -13.71 11.96
N ALA A 373 -16.72 -14.72 11.33
CA ALA A 373 -17.59 -15.65 12.03
C ALA A 373 -16.82 -16.21 13.23
N ALA A 374 -17.39 -16.10 14.44
CA ALA A 374 -16.75 -16.62 15.65
C ALA A 374 -16.45 -18.12 15.43
N LYS A 375 -15.17 -18.45 15.31
CA LYS A 375 -14.74 -19.83 15.12
C LYS A 375 -15.26 -20.65 16.32
N PRO A 376 -15.89 -21.81 16.12
CA PRO A 376 -16.25 -22.67 17.24
C PRO A 376 -14.99 -22.90 18.10
N PRO A 377 -15.11 -22.86 19.44
CA PRO A 377 -13.96 -22.98 20.32
C PRO A 377 -13.20 -24.26 19.95
N SER A 378 -11.87 -24.16 19.85
CA SER A 378 -11.03 -25.33 19.56
C SER A 378 -11.35 -26.43 20.58
N LYS A 379 -11.21 -27.71 20.21
CA LYS A 379 -11.34 -28.82 21.19
C LYS A 379 -10.43 -28.60 22.42
N ALA A 380 -9.32 -27.88 22.25
CA ALA A 380 -8.43 -27.44 23.32
C ALA A 380 -9.05 -26.40 24.27
N GLU A 381 -9.95 -25.53 23.80
CA GLU A 381 -10.60 -24.49 24.60
C GLU A 381 -11.85 -25.00 25.36
N GLY A 382 -12.15 -26.30 25.28
CA GLY A 382 -13.26 -26.93 25.97
C GLY A 382 -13.17 -26.84 27.50
N ALA A 383 -14.33 -26.84 28.18
CA ALA A 383 -14.45 -26.66 29.62
C ALA A 383 -13.61 -27.67 30.45
N LYS A 384 -13.44 -28.90 29.96
CA LYS A 384 -12.64 -29.94 30.62
C LYS A 384 -11.13 -29.64 30.59
N VAL A 385 -10.61 -29.12 29.48
CA VAL A 385 -9.18 -28.74 29.35
C VAL A 385 -8.89 -27.50 30.19
N ARG A 386 -9.79 -26.49 30.15
CA ARG A 386 -9.67 -25.25 30.94
C ARG A 386 -9.56 -25.49 32.44
N ARG A 387 -10.25 -26.49 32.99
CA ARG A 387 -10.17 -26.86 34.42
C ARG A 387 -8.85 -27.52 34.82
N LEU A 388 -8.15 -28.16 33.88
CA LEU A 388 -6.94 -28.94 34.16
C LEU A 388 -5.65 -28.15 33.89
N LEU A 389 -5.72 -27.13 33.03
CA LEU A 389 -4.63 -26.21 32.72
C LEU A 389 -4.05 -25.57 34.01
N GLY A 390 -2.74 -25.69 34.22
CA GLY A 390 -2.02 -25.17 35.40
C GLY A 390 -2.12 -26.03 36.65
N VAL A 391 -3.05 -26.98 36.71
CA VAL A 391 -3.19 -27.95 37.82
C VAL A 391 -2.47 -29.26 37.50
N VAL A 392 -2.59 -29.71 36.25
CA VAL A 392 -2.05 -30.97 35.75
C VAL A 392 -1.11 -30.65 34.59
N ASN A 393 -0.06 -31.47 34.40
CA ASN A 393 0.88 -31.26 33.30
C ASN A 393 0.21 -31.46 31.93
N ASP A 394 0.74 -30.77 30.91
CA ASP A 394 0.15 -30.73 29.57
C ASP A 394 0.03 -32.14 28.92
N TYR A 395 0.90 -33.09 29.31
CA TYR A 395 0.87 -34.47 28.86
C TYR A 395 -0.35 -35.25 29.36
N GLU A 396 -0.66 -35.14 30.65
CA GLU A 396 -1.77 -35.85 31.27
C GLU A 396 -3.12 -35.20 30.90
N ILE A 397 -3.14 -33.89 30.63
CA ILE A 397 -4.30 -33.22 30.03
C ILE A 397 -4.60 -33.81 28.65
N ALA A 398 -3.57 -33.94 27.79
CA ALA A 398 -3.72 -34.52 26.45
C ALA A 398 -4.29 -35.94 26.51
N ARG A 399 -3.75 -36.77 27.42
CA ARG A 399 -4.22 -38.14 27.63
C ARG A 399 -5.68 -38.23 28.08
N ARG A 400 -6.15 -37.31 28.94
CA ARG A 400 -7.50 -37.34 29.53
C ARG A 400 -8.60 -36.73 28.65
N THR A 401 -8.22 -35.87 27.72
CA THR A 401 -9.16 -35.13 26.86
C THR A 401 -9.10 -35.56 25.40
N GLY A 402 -8.04 -36.29 25.01
CA GLY A 402 -7.82 -36.70 23.61
C GLY A 402 -7.43 -35.52 22.71
N VAL A 403 -7.09 -34.36 23.29
CA VAL A 403 -6.60 -33.18 22.58
C VAL A 403 -5.09 -33.28 22.44
N GLU A 404 -4.54 -32.84 21.31
CA GLU A 404 -3.10 -32.88 21.07
C GLU A 404 -2.35 -32.04 22.12
N ARG A 405 -1.23 -32.57 22.63
CA ARG A 405 -0.40 -31.90 23.64
C ARG A 405 0.07 -30.52 23.18
N SER A 406 0.44 -30.39 21.91
CA SER A 406 0.93 -29.15 21.31
C SER A 406 -0.13 -28.03 21.37
N ASP A 407 -1.41 -28.37 21.18
CA ASP A 407 -2.54 -27.44 21.28
C ASP A 407 -2.80 -26.98 22.71
N ILE A 408 -2.65 -27.88 23.68
CA ILE A 408 -2.77 -27.55 25.12
C ILE A 408 -1.61 -26.64 25.55
N THR A 409 -0.38 -26.93 25.13
CA THR A 409 0.79 -26.07 25.39
C THR A 409 0.58 -24.67 24.80
N ARG A 410 0.09 -24.58 23.55
CA ARG A 410 -0.18 -23.30 22.89
C ARG A 410 -1.27 -22.53 23.61
N LEU A 411 -2.34 -23.21 24.05
CA LEU A 411 -3.41 -22.61 24.83
C LEU A 411 -2.92 -22.12 26.20
N ARG A 412 -2.08 -22.91 26.87
CA ARG A 412 -1.44 -22.56 28.15
C ARG A 412 -0.61 -21.28 28.03
N LEU A 413 0.25 -21.20 27.01
CA LEU A 413 1.08 -20.03 26.74
C LEU A 413 0.24 -18.82 26.35
N LYS A 414 -0.81 -18.99 25.54
CA LYS A 414 -1.76 -17.92 25.16
C LYS A 414 -2.49 -17.34 26.38
N LEU A 415 -2.75 -18.16 27.40
CA LEU A 415 -3.40 -17.75 28.66
C LEU A 415 -2.40 -17.35 29.76
N GLY A 416 -1.09 -17.42 29.50
CA GLY A 416 -0.04 -17.02 30.46
C GLY A 416 0.05 -17.91 31.71
N ILE A 417 -0.37 -19.18 31.62
CA ILE A 417 -0.39 -20.11 32.76
C ILE A 417 0.93 -20.88 32.82
N GLU A 418 1.58 -20.94 33.98
CA GLU A 418 2.81 -21.73 34.17
C GLU A 418 2.55 -23.25 34.07
N PRO A 419 3.52 -24.05 33.56
CA PRO A 419 3.33 -25.48 33.44
C PRO A 419 3.33 -26.14 34.82
N ALA A 420 2.36 -27.02 35.06
CA ALA A 420 2.30 -27.75 36.33
C ALA A 420 3.49 -28.72 36.45
N LYS A 421 4.21 -28.65 37.58
CA LYS A 421 5.40 -29.48 37.87
C LYS A 421 5.08 -30.95 38.12
N SER A 422 3.82 -31.30 38.36
CA SER A 422 3.38 -32.67 38.68
C SER A 422 2.23 -33.14 37.79
N GLY A 423 2.19 -34.43 37.49
CA GLY A 423 1.10 -35.07 36.72
C GLY A 423 -0.09 -35.53 37.58
N ARG A 424 -0.07 -35.31 38.91
CA ARG A 424 -1.13 -35.76 39.82
C ARG A 424 -1.98 -34.58 40.27
N LEU A 425 -3.31 -34.78 40.30
CA LEU A 425 -4.20 -33.85 40.99
C LEU A 425 -3.77 -33.77 42.48
N PRO A 426 -3.82 -32.59 43.11
CA PRO A 426 -3.60 -32.48 44.55
C PRO A 426 -4.53 -33.46 45.26
N ARG A 427 -3.98 -34.41 46.03
CA ARG A 427 -4.80 -35.28 46.89
C ARG A 427 -5.53 -34.35 47.85
N GLY A 428 -6.85 -34.21 47.68
CA GLY A 428 -7.68 -33.55 48.67
C GLY A 428 -7.43 -34.20 50.02
N LYS A 429 -7.04 -33.40 51.02
CA LYS A 429 -6.95 -33.89 52.39
C LYS A 429 -8.34 -34.39 52.76
N SER A 430 -8.54 -35.70 52.81
CA SER A 430 -9.72 -36.25 53.45
C SER A 430 -9.75 -35.69 54.87
N LYS A 431 -10.88 -35.11 55.27
CA LYS A 431 -11.11 -34.68 56.66
C LYS A 431 -10.75 -35.87 57.56
N ARG A 432 -9.60 -35.78 58.25
CA ARG A 432 -9.29 -36.72 59.33
C ARG A 432 -10.32 -36.44 60.41
N ARG A 433 -11.05 -37.47 60.83
CA ARG A 433 -11.85 -37.45 62.05
C ARG A 433 -10.93 -37.09 63.21
N ASP A 434 -11.38 -36.16 64.03
CA ASP A 434 -10.69 -35.70 65.22
C ASP A 434 -10.45 -36.86 66.17
N THR A 435 -9.18 -37.20 66.37
CA THR A 435 -8.71 -37.93 67.55
C THR A 435 -7.44 -37.24 68.01
N LEU A 436 -7.47 -36.79 69.26
CA LEU A 436 -6.40 -36.10 69.99
C LEU A 436 -5.04 -36.84 69.88
N PRO A 437 -3.91 -36.11 69.90
CA PRO A 437 -2.61 -36.68 69.60
C PRO A 437 -2.04 -37.41 70.81
N ALA A 438 -1.77 -38.71 70.66
CA ALA A 438 -0.81 -39.40 71.52
C ALA A 438 0.61 -39.11 71.01
N PRO A 439 1.60 -38.80 71.88
CA PRO A 439 2.94 -38.48 71.44
C PRO A 439 3.61 -39.76 70.92
N LYS A 440 4.16 -39.70 69.70
CA LYS A 440 4.94 -40.79 69.12
C LYS A 440 6.34 -40.32 68.74
N PRO A 441 7.33 -41.22 68.87
CA PRO A 441 8.72 -40.89 69.11
C PRO A 441 9.44 -40.47 67.84
N VAL A 442 10.52 -39.73 68.06
CA VAL A 442 11.43 -39.21 67.05
C VAL A 442 12.19 -40.37 66.38
N PHE A 443 12.45 -40.20 65.08
CA PHE A 443 13.33 -40.94 64.16
C PHE A 443 12.75 -42.09 63.33
N GLY A 444 13.02 -41.98 62.01
CA GLY A 444 12.81 -43.04 61.04
C GLY A 444 12.78 -42.59 59.58
N ILE A 445 13.61 -41.63 59.16
CA ILE A 445 13.85 -41.40 57.73
C ILE A 445 14.79 -42.51 57.25
N LYS A 446 14.25 -43.51 56.56
CA LYS A 446 15.02 -44.41 55.72
C LYS A 446 15.31 -43.70 54.40
N SER A 447 16.54 -43.28 54.20
CA SER A 447 17.10 -43.05 52.86
C SER A 447 18.39 -43.85 52.77
N GLU A 448 18.39 -44.83 51.88
CA GLU A 448 19.51 -45.70 51.56
C GLU A 448 20.71 -44.86 51.10
N ALA A 449 21.72 -44.76 51.97
CA ALA A 449 23.00 -44.15 51.66
C ALA A 449 23.87 -45.17 50.91
N LYS A 450 24.12 -44.92 49.63
CA LYS A 450 25.36 -45.33 48.97
C LYS A 450 26.33 -44.15 49.08
N GLY A 451 27.36 -44.29 49.89
CA GLY A 451 28.46 -43.32 50.01
C GLY A 451 29.05 -43.33 51.41
N GLY A 452 30.20 -43.98 51.57
CA GLY A 452 30.79 -44.31 52.87
C GLY A 452 31.11 -43.11 53.76
N ASP A 453 31.01 -43.34 55.06
CA ASP A 453 31.37 -42.42 56.12
C ASP A 453 32.87 -42.11 56.06
N LYS A 454 33.24 -41.07 55.30
CA LYS A 454 34.58 -40.50 55.37
C LYS A 454 34.77 -39.92 56.78
N ILE A 455 35.79 -40.41 57.48
CA ILE A 455 36.28 -39.82 58.73
C ILE A 455 37.09 -38.58 58.35
N TRP A 456 36.67 -37.41 58.81
CA TRP A 456 37.30 -36.14 58.50
C TRP A 456 38.46 -35.86 59.47
N SER A 457 39.62 -35.50 58.92
CA SER A 457 40.73 -34.96 59.71
C SER A 457 40.51 -33.46 59.99
N GLN A 458 41.07 -32.97 61.10
CA GLN A 458 41.02 -31.55 61.47
C GLN A 458 41.64 -30.65 60.37
N GLU A 459 42.63 -31.15 59.64
CA GLU A 459 43.23 -30.45 58.49
C GLU A 459 42.28 -30.36 57.29
N GLU A 460 41.45 -31.38 57.06
CA GLU A 460 40.47 -31.40 55.97
C GLU A 460 39.27 -30.50 56.28
N GLU A 461 38.89 -30.40 57.55
CA GLU A 461 37.83 -29.49 57.99
C GLU A 461 38.26 -28.02 57.88
N ALA A 462 39.54 -27.71 58.10
CA ALA A 462 40.10 -26.38 57.88
C ALA A 462 40.07 -25.93 56.41
N LEU A 463 39.93 -26.87 55.45
CA LEU A 463 39.77 -26.55 54.03
C LEU A 463 38.33 -26.19 53.66
N LEU A 464 37.34 -26.48 54.50
CA LEU A 464 35.94 -26.15 54.23
C LEU A 464 35.72 -24.63 54.31
N GLY A 465 35.29 -24.01 53.21
CA GLY A 465 35.04 -22.57 53.14
C GLY A 465 36.26 -21.70 52.81
N THR A 466 37.46 -22.26 52.68
CA THR A 466 38.67 -21.53 52.22
C THR A 466 38.80 -21.48 50.69
N ALA A 467 38.15 -22.41 50.00
CA ALA A 467 38.01 -22.44 48.55
C ALA A 467 36.62 -22.98 48.17
N ALA A 468 36.24 -22.85 46.90
CA ALA A 468 34.97 -23.40 46.42
C ALA A 468 34.86 -24.91 46.69
N ASP A 469 33.68 -25.37 47.12
CA ASP A 469 33.39 -26.77 47.51
C ASP A 469 33.83 -27.78 46.42
N SER A 470 33.76 -27.41 45.14
CA SER A 470 34.24 -28.24 44.01
C SER A 470 35.75 -28.43 43.98
N LYS A 471 36.52 -27.41 44.36
CA LYS A 471 37.99 -27.46 44.40
C LYS A 471 38.47 -28.23 45.62
N VAL A 472 37.80 -28.06 46.76
CA VAL A 472 38.04 -28.85 47.97
C VAL A 472 37.72 -30.33 47.73
N ALA A 473 36.60 -30.62 47.06
CA ALA A 473 36.23 -31.98 46.67
C ALA A 473 37.29 -32.65 45.76
N ALA A 474 37.82 -31.89 44.78
CA ALA A 474 38.88 -32.36 43.90
C ALA A 474 40.21 -32.62 44.64
N LEU A 475 40.59 -31.73 45.57
CA LEU A 475 41.79 -31.88 46.40
C LEU A 475 41.72 -33.11 47.31
N LEU A 476 40.57 -33.31 47.94
CA LEU A 476 40.33 -34.41 48.86
C LEU A 476 39.92 -35.73 48.16
N LYS A 477 39.79 -35.72 46.82
CA LYS A 477 39.32 -36.83 45.98
C LYS A 477 38.01 -37.45 46.46
N VAL A 478 37.07 -36.61 46.86
CA VAL A 478 35.73 -37.03 47.33
C VAL A 478 34.63 -36.43 46.48
N ASP A 479 33.43 -37.00 46.58
CA ASP A 479 32.26 -36.47 45.89
C ASP A 479 31.91 -35.06 46.43
N PHE A 480 31.52 -34.18 45.51
CA PHE A 480 31.12 -32.81 45.81
C PHE A 480 30.07 -32.72 46.92
N TRP A 481 29.08 -33.62 46.90
CA TRP A 481 27.99 -33.60 47.88
C TRP A 481 28.48 -33.90 49.29
N ILE A 482 29.54 -34.70 49.46
CA ILE A 482 30.13 -35.02 50.76
C ILE A 482 30.73 -33.75 51.40
N VAL A 483 31.44 -32.93 50.62
CA VAL A 483 32.00 -31.64 51.06
C VAL A 483 30.88 -30.63 51.35
N TYR A 484 29.87 -30.55 50.47
CA TYR A 484 28.74 -29.64 50.62
C TYR A 484 27.94 -29.91 51.90
N TYR A 485 27.59 -31.18 52.17
CA TYR A 485 26.82 -31.55 53.37
C TYR A 485 27.66 -31.36 54.64
N ARG A 486 28.96 -31.67 54.61
CA ARG A 486 29.85 -31.43 55.77
C ARG A 486 29.99 -29.95 56.09
N ARG A 487 30.21 -29.08 55.09
CA ARG A 487 30.26 -27.62 55.28
C ARG A 487 28.98 -27.08 55.92
N ARG A 488 27.81 -27.54 55.46
CA ARG A 488 26.51 -27.15 56.03
C ARG A 488 26.29 -27.70 57.43
N ALA A 489 26.75 -28.92 57.74
CA ALA A 489 26.67 -29.47 59.08
C ALA A 489 27.51 -28.66 60.08
N MET A 490 28.65 -28.11 59.64
CA MET A 490 29.53 -27.23 60.43
C MET A 490 29.09 -25.75 60.39
N ASN A 491 27.97 -25.41 59.72
CA ASN A 491 27.46 -24.05 59.53
C ASN A 491 28.47 -23.04 58.94
N ILE A 492 29.44 -23.51 58.15
CA ILE A 492 30.43 -22.63 57.49
C ILE A 492 29.78 -22.03 56.23
N PRO A 493 29.83 -20.69 56.00
CA PRO A 493 29.31 -20.08 54.78
C PRO A 493 30.06 -20.56 53.52
N ALA A 494 29.42 -20.47 52.35
CA ALA A 494 30.07 -20.87 51.10
C ALA A 494 31.19 -19.87 50.74
N PHE A 495 32.26 -20.35 50.09
CA PHE A 495 33.34 -19.47 49.62
C PHE A 495 32.82 -18.50 48.56
N GLU A 496 32.80 -17.20 48.87
CA GLU A 496 32.45 -16.14 47.93
C GLU A 496 33.67 -15.73 47.10
N PHE A 497 33.54 -15.78 45.77
CA PHE A 497 34.56 -15.24 44.88
C PHE A 497 34.53 -13.71 44.96
N ALA A 498 35.56 -13.10 45.54
CA ALA A 498 35.88 -11.72 45.27
C ALA A 498 36.36 -11.64 43.81
N TYR A 499 35.52 -11.12 42.91
CA TYR A 499 35.95 -10.78 41.57
C TYR A 499 36.89 -9.57 41.64
N SER A 500 38.18 -9.80 41.38
CA SER A 500 39.18 -8.75 41.08
C SER A 500 39.33 -8.61 39.57
#